data_AF-A0A0B1P2T1-F1
#
_entry.id   AF-A0A0B1P2T1-F1
#
_cell.length_a   1.000
_cell.length_b   1.000
_cell.length_c   1.000
_cell.angle_alpha   90.00
_cell.angle_beta   90.00
_cell.angle_gamma   90.00
#
_symmetry.space_group_name_H-M   'P 1'
#
loop_
_entity.id
_entity.type
_entity.pdbx_description
1 polymer ?
#
loop_
_entity_poly.entity_id
_entity_poly.type
_entity_poly.pdbx_seq_one_letter_code
_entity_poly.pdbx_strand_id
1 'polypeptide(L)' 'MESWKEMCALLQKKMRSLHLQSGLPLKLWPIILDAAINILNITPNKIAPQSSYYAVFGKHPDITHLHPVRSSM' A
#
# COMPACT_ATOMS: atom_id res chain seq x y z
N MET A 1 -6.87 12.71 19.38
CA MET A 1 -7.16 11.26 19.32
C MET A 1 -8.29 10.92 18.34
N GLU A 2 -9.28 11.79 18.14
CA GLU A 2 -10.39 11.59 17.17
C GLU A 2 -9.92 11.55 15.69
N SER A 3 -9.00 12.44 15.29
CA SER A 3 -8.48 12.50 13.92
C SER A 3 -7.87 11.18 13.41
N TRP A 4 -7.21 10.40 14.28
CA TRP A 4 -6.65 9.11 13.89
C TRP A 4 -7.72 8.05 13.60
N LYS A 5 -8.78 8.02 14.42
CA LYS A 5 -9.90 7.08 14.24
C LYS A 5 -10.64 7.35 12.92
N GLU A 6 -10.86 8.62 12.61
CA GLU A 6 -11.49 9.05 11.36
C GLU A 6 -10.64 8.64 10.15
N MET A 7 -9.32 8.79 10.23
CA MET A 7 -8.41 8.39 9.16
C MET A 7 -8.43 6.87 8.92
N CYS A 8 -8.41 6.07 10.00
CA CYS A 8 -8.56 4.62 9.91
C CYS A 8 -9.90 4.20 9.29
N ALA A 9 -11.00 4.86 9.68
CA ALA A 9 -12.34 4.58 9.13
C ALA A 9 -12.42 4.92 7.63
N LEU A 10 -11.81 6.03 7.21
CA LEU A 10 -11.73 6.43 5.80
C LEU A 10 -10.96 5.40 4.97
N LEU A 11 -9.81 4.92 5.48
CA LEU A 11 -9.01 3.89 4.84
C LEU A 11 -9.78 2.58 4.70
N GLN A 12 -10.44 2.12 5.76
CA GLN A 12 -11.28 0.92 5.72
C GLN A 12 -12.40 1.02 4.68
N LYS A 13 -13.07 2.18 4.58
CA LYS A 13 -14.14 2.40 3.60
C LYS A 13 -13.61 2.31 2.16
N LYS A 14 -12.46 2.93 1.88
CA LYS A 14 -11.80 2.86 0.56
C LYS A 14 -11.37 1.44 0.23
N MET A 15 -10.76 0.73 1.17
CA MET A 15 -10.34 -0.66 0.99
C MET A 15 -11.51 -1.59 0.71
N ARG A 16 -12.63 -1.44 1.44
CA ARG A 16 -13.84 -2.22 1.21
C ARG A 16 -14.44 -1.97 -0.17
N SER A 17 -14.47 -0.71 -0.62
CA SER A 17 -14.96 -0.36 -1.96
C SER A 17 -14.07 -0.98 -3.05
N LEU A 18 -12.75 -0.89 -2.90
CA LEU A 18 -11.78 -1.48 -3.83
C LEU A 18 -11.92 -3.00 -3.91
N HIS A 19 -12.07 -3.67 -2.77
CA HIS A 19 -12.30 -5.12 -2.71
C HIS A 19 -13.54 -5.51 -3.51
N LEU A 20 -14.67 -4.85 -3.24
CA LEU A 20 -15.94 -5.13 -3.94
C LEU A 20 -15.84 -4.87 -5.45
N GLN A 21 -15.16 -3.82 -5.88
CA GLN A 21 -14.99 -3.49 -7.31
C GLN A 21 -14.04 -4.45 -8.02
N SER A 22 -13.02 -4.96 -7.33
CA SER A 22 -12.01 -5.83 -7.95
C SER A 22 -12.54 -7.23 -8.28
N GLY A 23 -13.61 -7.68 -7.60
CA GLY A 23 -14.10 -9.05 -7.70
C GLY A 23 -13.11 -10.12 -7.18
N LEU A 24 -12.03 -9.70 -6.52
CA LEU A 24 -10.97 -10.60 -6.06
C LEU A 24 -11.41 -11.35 -4.80
N PRO A 25 -10.99 -12.62 -4.64
CA PRO A 25 -11.29 -13.37 -3.43
C PRO A 25 -10.76 -12.67 -2.17
N LEU A 26 -11.60 -12.58 -1.14
CA LEU A 26 -11.24 -11.95 0.15
C LEU A 26 -9.96 -12.54 0.75
N LYS A 27 -9.72 -13.85 0.57
CA LYS A 27 -8.51 -14.54 1.03
C LYS A 27 -7.20 -14.00 0.43
N LEU A 28 -7.25 -13.42 -0.78
CA LEU A 28 -6.08 -12.85 -1.45
C LEU A 28 -5.90 -11.37 -1.11
N TRP A 29 -6.90 -10.75 -0.51
CA TRP A 29 -6.92 -9.30 -0.27
C TRP A 29 -5.73 -8.79 0.56
N PRO A 30 -5.29 -9.46 1.64
CA PRO A 30 -4.11 -9.04 2.38
C PRO A 30 -2.85 -8.95 1.51
N ILE A 31 -2.64 -9.94 0.64
CA ILE A 31 -1.49 -10.04 -0.26
C ILE A 31 -1.54 -8.93 -1.32
N ILE A 32 -2.71 -8.72 -1.92
CA ILE A 32 -2.91 -7.68 -2.93
C ILE A 32 -2.69 -6.30 -2.34
N LEU A 33 -3.21 -6.06 -1.14
CA LEU A 33 -3.09 -4.77 -0.47
C LEU A 33 -1.64 -4.46 -0.09
N ASP A 34 -0.92 -5.46 0.43
CA ASP A 34 0.52 -5.33 0.74
C ASP A 34 1.35 -5.04 -0.51
N ALA A 35 1.09 -5.76 -1.61
CA ALA A 35 1.73 -5.48 -2.90
C ALA A 35 1.42 -4.07 -3.41
N ALA A 36 0.17 -3.62 -3.33
CA ALA A 36 -0.23 -2.29 -3.77
C ALA A 36 0.44 -1.17 -2.95
N ILE A 37 0.52 -1.34 -1.63
CA ILE A 37 1.21 -0.39 -0.74
C ILE A 37 2.69 -0.33 -1.09
N ASN A 38 3.34 -1.48 -1.30
CA ASN A 38 4.74 -1.53 -1.69
C ASN A 38 4.99 -0.79 -3.02
N ILE A 39 4.16 -1.04 -4.04
CA ILE A 39 4.26 -0.33 -5.33
C ILE A 39 4.08 1.18 -5.14
N LEU A 40 3.06 1.61 -4.38
CA LEU A 40 2.81 3.04 -4.14
C LEU A 40 3.95 3.72 -3.38
N ASN A 41 4.56 3.04 -2.41
CA ASN A 41 5.65 3.59 -1.62
C ASN A 41 6.92 3.80 -2.43
N ILE A 42 7.20 2.95 -3.42
CA ILE A 42 8.43 3.01 -4.23
C ILE A 42 8.26 3.82 -5.52
N THR A 43 7.04 4.00 -6.01
CA THR A 43 6.75 4.63 -7.30
C THR A 43 6.51 6.13 -7.13
N PRO A 44 7.31 7.01 -7.75
CA PRO A 44 6.99 8.43 -7.85
C PRO A 44 5.68 8.64 -8.62
N ASN A 45 4.93 9.69 -8.32
CA ASN A 45 3.72 10.02 -9.05
C ASN A 45 3.76 11.45 -9.61
N LYS A 46 2.78 11.81 -10.45
CA LYS A 46 2.76 13.13 -11.12
C LYS A 46 2.68 14.32 -10.16
N ILE A 47 2.21 14.10 -8.93
CA ILE A 47 2.05 15.13 -7.90
C ILE A 47 3.29 15.17 -7.00
N ALA A 48 3.89 14.01 -6.71
CA ALA A 48 5.07 13.84 -5.89
C ALA A 48 6.20 13.20 -6.73
N PRO A 49 7.13 14.01 -7.28
CA PRO A 49 8.22 13.52 -8.14
C PRO A 49 9.23 12.62 -7.38
N GLN A 50 9.17 12.61 -6.04
CA GLN A 50 9.87 11.65 -5.20
C GLN A 50 8.87 10.66 -4.62
N SER A 51 9.24 9.37 -4.60
CA SER A 51 8.42 8.35 -3.94
C SER A 51 8.41 8.54 -2.42
N SER A 52 7.37 8.04 -1.75
CA SER A 52 7.28 8.13 -0.28
C SER A 52 8.48 7.46 0.40
N TYR A 53 9.01 6.37 -0.20
CA TYR A 53 10.23 5.73 0.26
C TYR A 53 11.43 6.68 0.22
N TYR A 54 11.64 7.38 -0.90
CA TYR A 54 12.73 8.33 -1.02
C TYR A 54 12.57 9.50 -0.04
N ALA A 55 11.36 10.02 0.13
CA ALA A 55 11.08 11.12 1.06
C ALA A 55 11.41 10.77 2.52
N VAL A 56 11.25 9.51 2.91
CA VAL A 56 11.53 9.04 4.27
C VAL A 56 13.00 8.66 4.46
N PHE A 57 13.61 7.98 3.48
CA PHE A 57 14.93 7.36 3.65
C PHE A 57 16.08 8.05 2.90
N GLY A 58 15.79 9.04 2.06
CA GLY A 58 16.80 9.77 1.28
C GLY A 58 17.55 8.92 0.25
N LYS A 59 17.03 7.74 -0.10
CA LYS A 59 17.63 6.83 -1.07
C LYS A 59 16.56 6.20 -1.97
N HIS A 60 16.96 5.82 -3.18
CA HIS A 60 16.05 5.14 -4.10
C HIS A 60 15.78 3.69 -3.60
N PRO A 61 14.55 3.20 -3.76
CA PRO A 61 14.21 1.83 -3.42
C PRO A 61 14.98 0.87 -4.33
N ASP A 62 15.72 -0.05 -3.73
CA ASP A 62 16.32 -1.17 -4.44
C ASP A 62 15.28 -2.29 -4.57
N ILE A 63 15.04 -2.75 -5.81
CA ILE A 63 14.10 -3.82 -6.11
C ILE A 63 14.52 -5.14 -5.43
N THR A 64 15.80 -5.31 -5.08
CA THR A 64 16.27 -6.47 -4.31
C THR A 64 15.77 -6.47 -2.85
N HIS A 65 15.36 -5.32 -2.33
CA HIS A 65 14.73 -5.20 -1.01
C HIS A 65 13.20 -5.34 -1.06
N LEU A 66 12.61 -5.47 -2.25
CA LEU A 66 11.23 -5.89 -2.38
C LEU A 66 11.18 -7.40 -2.12
N HIS A 67 11.01 -7.76 -0.86
CA HIS A 67 10.69 -9.14 -0.54
C HIS A 67 9.32 -9.48 -1.13
N PRO A 68 9.22 -10.44 -2.07
CA PRO A 68 7.92 -10.97 -2.44
C PRO A 68 7.26 -11.46 -1.16
N VAL A 69 5.98 -11.09 -1.01
CA VAL A 69 5.15 -11.33 0.16
C VAL A 69 5.51 -12.68 0.79
N ARG A 70 6.03 -12.66 2.01
CA ARG A 70 6.26 -13.88 2.79
C ARG A 70 4.90 -14.54 2.96
N SER A 71 4.64 -15.55 2.14
CA SER A 71 3.61 -16.53 2.42
C SER A 71 4.11 -17.30 3.63
N SER A 72 3.75 -16.87 4.83
CA SER A 72 3.80 -17.75 5.99
C SER A 72 2.80 -18.86 5.71
N MET A 73 3.31 -19.96 5.15
CA MET A 73 2.67 -21.27 5.21
C MET A 73 2.56 -21.72 6.66
#